data_AF-A0A1C0TZD9-F1
#
_entry.id   AF-A0A1C0TZD9-F1
#
_cell.length_a   1.000
_cell.length_b   1.000
_cell.length_c   1.000
_cell.angle_alpha   90.00
_cell.angle_beta   90.00
_cell.angle_gamma   90.00
#
_symmetry.space_group_name_H-M   'P 1'
#
loop_
_entity.id
_entity.type
_entity.pdbx_description
1 polymer ?
#
loop_
_entity_poly.entity_id
_entity_poly.type
_entity_poly.pdbx_seq_one_letter_code
_entity_poly.pdbx_strand_id
1 'polypeptide(L)'
;MSYATLADMYARYSRDGLNTLTDVKIDNWAALTDDELTLARQRLIQTALDDACATIDGYIDSRATLPLKTVPSVLVRVACVLARFSLEDGAATEKATKDSEDAIRLLEKVAAGDVSLGLSKEAERPASGDIAQITSAGSVWQREKSRGFI
;
A
#
# COMPACT_ATOMS: atom_id res chain seq x y z
N MET A 1 -10.07 -10.65 2.82
CA MET A 1 -9.13 -11.15 1.77
C MET A 1 -7.71 -10.99 2.28
N SER A 2 -6.73 -11.79 1.85
CA SER A 2 -5.35 -11.52 2.27
C SER A 2 -4.66 -10.51 1.35
N TYR A 3 -4.32 -9.34 1.89
CA TYR A 3 -3.65 -8.24 1.17
C TYR A 3 -2.15 -8.43 1.03
N ALA A 4 -1.55 -9.28 1.88
CA ALA A 4 -0.12 -9.52 1.92
C ALA A 4 0.14 -11.00 2.15
N THR A 5 1.23 -11.50 1.56
CA THR A 5 1.64 -12.90 1.71
C THR A 5 2.74 -13.05 2.77
N LEU A 6 2.97 -14.29 3.24
CA LEU A 6 4.13 -14.62 4.06
C LEU A 6 5.45 -14.18 3.39
N ALA A 7 5.54 -14.28 2.06
CA ALA A 7 6.71 -13.86 1.30
C ALA A 7 6.95 -12.34 1.40
N ASP A 8 5.89 -11.52 1.39
CA ASP A 8 6.01 -10.06 1.55
C ASP A 8 6.52 -9.68 2.95
N MET A 9 6.13 -10.44 3.97
CA MET A 9 6.68 -10.28 5.30
C MET A 9 8.16 -10.66 5.36
N TYR A 10 8.56 -11.80 4.78
CA TYR A 10 9.97 -12.21 4.75
C TYR A 10 10.86 -11.30 3.88
N ALA A 11 10.29 -10.67 2.85
CA ALA A 11 11.02 -9.70 2.03
C ALA A 11 11.31 -8.39 2.78
N ARG A 12 10.43 -7.99 3.71
CA ARG A 12 10.56 -6.73 4.48
C ARG A 12 11.26 -6.92 5.82
N TYR A 13 11.03 -8.05 6.47
CA TYR A 13 11.54 -8.37 7.79
C TYR A 13 12.34 -9.67 7.72
N SER A 14 13.52 -9.69 8.35
CA SER A 14 14.34 -10.88 8.41
C SER A 14 13.56 -12.04 9.03
N ARG A 15 13.66 -13.23 8.42
CA ARG A 15 12.99 -14.45 8.89
C ARG A 15 13.29 -14.75 10.36
N ASP A 16 14.53 -14.54 10.76
CA ASP A 16 15.00 -14.72 12.14
C ASP A 16 14.28 -13.79 13.15
N GLY A 17 14.07 -12.53 12.77
CA GLY A 17 13.36 -11.56 13.60
C GLY A 17 11.89 -11.92 13.78
N LEU A 18 11.23 -12.41 12.72
CA LEU A 18 9.85 -12.90 12.82
C LEU A 18 9.76 -14.17 13.65
N ASN A 19 10.69 -15.11 13.45
CA ASN A 19 10.74 -16.35 14.23
C ASN A 19 10.88 -16.06 15.73
N THR A 20 11.75 -15.12 16.10
CA THR A 20 11.95 -14.70 17.49
C THR A 20 10.66 -14.17 18.11
N LEU A 21 9.91 -13.33 17.38
CA LEU A 21 8.63 -12.79 17.85
C LEU A 21 7.57 -13.88 17.99
N THR A 22 7.52 -14.83 17.05
CA THR A 22 6.57 -15.94 17.11
C THR A 22 6.91 -16.97 18.19
N ASP A 23 8.20 -17.21 18.48
CA ASP A 23 8.64 -18.18 19.48
C ASP A 23 8.17 -17.78 20.88
N VAL A 24 8.09 -16.48 21.18
CA VAL A 24 7.55 -15.95 22.45
C VAL A 24 6.08 -16.36 22.65
N LYS A 25 5.32 -16.55 21.57
CA LYS A 25 3.90 -16.96 21.62
C LYS A 25 3.69 -18.48 21.62
N ILE A 26 4.76 -19.28 21.54
CA ILE A 26 4.66 -20.75 21.53
C ILE A 26 4.98 -21.27 22.93
N ASP A 27 3.94 -21.59 23.72
CA ASP A 27 4.07 -22.08 25.10
C ASP A 27 4.83 -23.42 25.24
N ASN A 28 5.03 -24.18 24.16
CA ASN A 28 5.65 -25.51 24.19
C ASN A 28 6.69 -25.75 23.08
N TRP A 29 7.59 -24.78 22.87
CA TRP A 29 8.63 -24.86 21.83
C TRP A 29 9.57 -26.08 21.99
N ALA A 30 9.76 -26.57 23.21
CA ALA A 30 10.68 -27.67 23.53
C ALA A 30 10.14 -29.07 23.20
N ALA A 31 8.84 -29.23 22.98
CA ALA A 31 8.22 -30.52 22.66
C ALA A 31 7.95 -30.73 21.17
N LEU A 32 8.15 -29.69 20.34
CA LEU A 32 7.88 -29.73 18.90
C LEU A 32 9.13 -30.09 18.11
N THR A 33 8.94 -30.83 17.02
CA THR A 33 9.97 -31.02 15.99
C THR A 33 10.18 -29.72 15.18
N ASP A 34 11.34 -29.58 14.52
CA ASP A 34 11.68 -28.37 13.72
C ASP A 34 10.60 -28.05 12.66
N ASP A 35 10.10 -29.07 11.98
CA ASP A 35 9.02 -28.94 10.98
C ASP A 35 7.71 -28.42 11.59
N GLU A 36 7.30 -28.96 12.74
CA GLU A 36 6.09 -28.54 13.44
C GLU A 36 6.22 -27.10 13.96
N LEU A 37 7.40 -26.74 14.44
CA LEU A 37 7.72 -25.39 14.90
C LEU A 37 7.63 -24.39 13.73
N THR A 38 8.19 -24.76 12.57
CA THR A 38 8.10 -23.94 11.36
C THR A 38 6.65 -23.76 10.90
N LEU A 39 5.84 -24.82 10.94
CA LEU A 39 4.41 -24.74 10.60
C LEU A 39 3.62 -23.89 11.61
N ALA A 40 3.89 -24.02 12.91
CA ALA A 40 3.26 -23.23 13.96
C ALA A 40 3.56 -21.73 13.78
N ARG A 41 4.82 -21.39 13.51
CA ARG A 41 5.24 -20.00 13.21
C ARG A 41 4.51 -19.45 11.99
N GLN A 42 4.43 -20.21 10.90
CA GLN A 42 3.71 -19.79 9.70
C GLN A 42 2.23 -19.55 9.97
N ARG A 43 1.58 -20.41 10.77
CA ARG A 43 0.18 -20.23 11.17
C ARG A 43 -0.03 -18.97 11.99
N LEU A 44 0.83 -18.68 12.96
CA LEU A 44 0.74 -17.46 13.77
C LEU A 44 0.88 -16.20 12.91
N ILE A 45 1.83 -16.19 11.98
CA ILE A 45 2.01 -15.06 11.05
C ILE A 45 0.79 -14.92 10.15
N GLN A 46 0.25 -16.03 9.65
CA GLN A 46 -0.95 -16.01 8.82
C GLN A 46 -2.16 -15.46 9.59
N THR A 47 -2.38 -15.87 10.83
CA THR A 47 -3.45 -15.31 11.68
C THR A 47 -3.27 -13.81 11.88
N ALA A 48 -2.06 -13.34 12.18
CA ALA A 48 -1.78 -11.92 12.33
C ALA A 48 -2.03 -11.13 11.02
N LEU A 49 -1.72 -11.73 9.86
CA LEU A 49 -2.02 -11.15 8.56
C LEU A 49 -3.53 -11.10 8.31
N ASP A 50 -4.28 -12.15 8.63
CA ASP A 50 -5.74 -12.19 8.48
C ASP A 50 -6.42 -11.15 9.39
N ASP A 51 -5.99 -10.99 10.63
CA ASP A 51 -6.49 -9.95 11.55
C ASP A 51 -6.20 -8.53 11.03
N ALA A 52 -4.98 -8.30 10.51
CA ALA A 52 -4.61 -7.03 9.89
C ALA A 52 -5.46 -6.75 8.65
N CYS A 53 -5.74 -7.79 7.85
CA CYS A 53 -6.60 -7.66 6.67
C CYS A 53 -8.05 -7.35 7.05
N ALA A 54 -8.60 -8.00 8.07
CA ALA A 54 -9.94 -7.70 8.57
C ALA A 54 -10.04 -6.27 9.09
N THR A 55 -8.99 -5.78 9.75
CA THR A 55 -8.90 -4.38 10.19
C THR A 55 -8.92 -3.43 9.00
N ILE A 56 -8.10 -3.67 7.98
CA ILE A 56 -8.06 -2.87 6.74
C ILE A 56 -9.42 -2.91 6.03
N ASP A 57 -10.03 -4.09 5.90
CA ASP A 57 -11.35 -4.30 5.31
C ASP A 57 -12.39 -3.40 6.01
N GLY A 58 -12.38 -3.33 7.34
CA GLY A 58 -13.28 -2.46 8.12
C GLY A 58 -13.18 -0.96 7.79
N TYR A 59 -12.00 -0.46 7.41
CA TYR A 59 -11.84 0.95 7.01
C TYR A 59 -12.19 1.18 5.53
N ILE A 60 -11.96 0.19 4.67
CA ILE A 60 -12.11 0.33 3.22
C ILE A 60 -13.54 0.00 2.73
N ASP A 61 -14.28 -0.85 3.46
CA ASP A 61 -15.64 -1.31 3.10
C ASP A 61 -16.61 -0.15 2.81
N SER A 62 -16.42 1.00 3.47
CA SER A 62 -17.24 2.20 3.27
C SER A 62 -17.08 2.87 1.89
N ARG A 63 -15.99 2.62 1.17
CA ARG A 63 -15.57 3.40 -0.03
C ARG A 63 -15.27 2.55 -1.25
N ALA A 64 -14.75 1.33 -1.09
CA ALA A 64 -14.39 0.48 -2.22
C ALA A 64 -15.25 -0.78 -2.25
N THR A 65 -15.92 -1.01 -3.39
CA THR A 65 -16.61 -2.29 -3.63
C THR A 65 -15.57 -3.40 -3.76
N LEU A 66 -15.50 -4.27 -2.75
CA LEU A 66 -14.75 -5.53 -2.86
C LEU A 66 -15.40 -6.40 -3.94
N PRO A 67 -14.62 -7.09 -4.80
CA PRO A 67 -13.17 -7.30 -4.70
C PRO A 67 -12.34 -6.21 -5.40
N LEU A 68 -11.30 -5.71 -4.70
CA LEU A 68 -10.31 -4.81 -5.28
C LEU A 68 -9.54 -5.53 -6.40
N LYS A 69 -9.64 -5.04 -7.65
CA LYS A 69 -8.97 -5.63 -8.83
C LYS A 69 -7.43 -5.55 -8.77
N THR A 70 -6.90 -4.59 -8.03
CA THR A 70 -5.47 -4.36 -7.91
C THR A 70 -5.19 -3.96 -6.47
N VAL A 71 -4.35 -4.72 -5.77
CA VAL A 71 -3.93 -4.37 -4.41
C VAL A 71 -2.72 -3.42 -4.51
N PRO A 72 -2.83 -2.16 -4.08
CA PRO A 72 -1.71 -1.23 -4.09
C PRO A 72 -0.61 -1.69 -3.12
N SER A 73 0.65 -1.47 -3.47
CA SER A 73 1.81 -1.76 -2.62
C SER A 73 1.76 -1.06 -1.26
N VAL A 74 0.99 0.03 -1.15
CA VAL A 74 0.72 0.75 0.09
C VAL A 74 -0.12 -0.10 1.05
N LEU A 75 -1.16 -0.79 0.57
CA LEU A 75 -1.98 -1.68 1.41
C LEU A 75 -1.17 -2.89 1.87
N VAL A 76 -0.34 -3.46 0.99
CA VAL A 76 0.60 -4.53 1.36
C VAL A 76 1.51 -4.06 2.51
N ARG A 77 2.05 -2.85 2.42
CA ARG A 77 2.90 -2.28 3.48
C ARG A 77 2.14 -2.13 4.80
N VAL A 78 0.93 -1.57 4.76
CA VAL A 78 0.09 -1.36 5.96
C VAL A 78 -0.26 -2.70 6.61
N ALA A 79 -0.67 -3.69 5.82
CA ALA A 79 -0.95 -5.04 6.32
C ALA A 79 0.27 -5.67 7.01
N CYS A 80 1.47 -5.55 6.41
CA CYS A 80 2.69 -6.06 7.02
C CYS A 80 3.05 -5.35 8.35
N VAL A 81 2.83 -4.04 8.45
CA VAL A 81 3.12 -3.26 9.68
C VAL A 81 2.16 -3.64 10.80
N LEU A 82 0.85 -3.71 10.51
CA LEU A 82 -0.16 -4.10 11.48
C LEU A 82 0.05 -5.55 11.96
N ALA A 83 0.29 -6.48 11.04
CA ALA A 83 0.55 -7.88 11.40
C ALA A 83 1.82 -8.02 12.24
N ARG A 84 2.87 -7.22 11.97
CA ARG A 84 4.06 -7.20 12.82
C ARG A 84 3.73 -6.70 14.22
N PHE A 85 2.97 -5.61 14.34
CA PHE A 85 2.57 -5.06 15.63
C PHE A 85 1.79 -6.08 16.48
N SER A 86 0.85 -6.83 15.88
CA SER A 86 0.11 -7.90 16.57
C SER A 86 0.99 -9.06 17.05
N LEU A 87 2.16 -9.27 16.43
CA LEU A 87 3.13 -10.26 16.89
C LEU A 87 3.97 -9.75 18.07
N GLU A 88 4.12 -8.43 18.26
CA GLU A 88 4.93 -7.79 19.32
C GLU A 88 4.15 -7.54 20.64
N ASP A 89 3.20 -8.41 21.00
CA ASP A 89 2.14 -8.25 22.02
C ASP A 89 2.60 -7.97 23.48
N GLY A 90 3.90 -7.91 23.78
CA GLY A 90 4.43 -7.66 25.13
C GLY A 90 5.68 -6.77 25.21
N ALA A 91 6.26 -6.38 24.07
CA ALA A 91 7.48 -5.58 24.01
C ALA A 91 7.56 -4.75 22.72
N ALA A 92 6.41 -4.21 22.29
CA ALA A 92 6.36 -3.35 21.11
C ALA A 92 7.33 -2.18 21.31
N THR A 93 8.35 -2.13 20.45
CA THR A 93 9.27 -0.99 20.42
C THR A 93 8.48 0.29 20.15
N GLU A 94 8.92 1.43 20.69
CA GLU A 94 8.28 2.74 20.41
C GLU A 94 8.15 3.00 18.89
N LYS A 95 9.12 2.48 18.12
CA LYS A 95 9.10 2.52 16.66
C LYS A 95 7.93 1.72 16.07
N ALA A 96 7.72 0.48 16.51
CA ALA A 96 6.63 -0.37 16.02
C ALA A 96 5.25 0.22 16.35
N THR A 97 5.09 0.77 17.56
CA THR A 97 3.86 1.47 17.95
C THR A 97 3.61 2.68 17.05
N LYS A 98 4.62 3.52 16.83
CA LYS A 98 4.51 4.69 15.97
C LYS A 98 4.20 4.32 14.52
N ASP A 99 4.87 3.31 13.97
CA ASP A 99 4.61 2.82 12.62
C ASP A 99 3.17 2.28 12.48
N SER A 100 2.65 1.60 13.52
CA SER A 100 1.26 1.13 13.58
C SER A 100 0.26 2.30 13.64
N GLU A 101 0.51 3.31 14.47
CA GLU A 101 -0.31 4.52 14.52
C GLU A 101 -0.33 5.27 13.18
N ASP A 102 0.82 5.45 12.55
CA ASP A 102 0.92 6.10 11.24
C ASP A 102 0.20 5.29 10.15
N ALA A 103 0.20 3.95 10.25
CA ALA A 103 -0.57 3.07 9.38
C ALA A 103 -2.09 3.25 9.57
N ILE A 104 -2.57 3.31 10.82
CA ILE A 104 -3.99 3.57 11.14
C ILE A 104 -4.40 4.97 10.65
N ARG A 105 -3.61 6.01 10.92
CA ARG A 105 -3.87 7.38 10.41
C ARG A 105 -3.95 7.44 8.89
N LEU A 106 -3.13 6.64 8.19
CA LEU A 106 -3.20 6.53 6.74
C LEU A 106 -4.53 5.89 6.31
N LEU A 107 -4.96 4.81 6.97
CA LEU A 107 -6.26 4.16 6.70
C LEU A 107 -7.44 5.10 6.97
N GLU A 108 -7.39 5.90 8.03
CA GLU A 108 -8.39 6.93 8.33
C GLU A 108 -8.48 7.98 7.22
N LYS A 109 -7.33 8.47 6.72
CA LYS A 109 -7.29 9.41 5.58
C LYS A 109 -7.81 8.80 4.28
N VAL A 110 -7.55 7.52 4.06
CA VAL A 110 -8.08 6.78 2.92
C VAL A 110 -9.60 6.63 3.03
N ALA A 111 -10.12 6.30 4.22
CA ALA A 111 -11.55 6.22 4.49
C ALA A 111 -12.25 7.59 4.34
N ALA A 112 -11.60 8.66 4.83
CA ALA A 112 -12.07 10.04 4.65
C ALA A 112 -12.13 10.44 3.17
N GLY A 113 -11.22 9.91 2.33
CA GLY A 113 -11.10 10.22 0.91
C GLY A 113 -9.99 11.24 0.59
N ASP A 114 -9.20 11.65 1.58
CA ASP A 114 -8.11 12.62 1.43
C ASP A 114 -6.89 12.03 0.71
N VAL A 115 -6.69 10.72 0.85
CA VAL A 115 -5.57 10.01 0.23
C VAL A 115 -6.13 8.94 -0.71
N SER A 116 -5.99 9.18 -2.02
CA SER A 116 -6.26 8.13 -3.01
C SER A 116 -5.09 7.15 -3.02
N LEU A 117 -5.40 5.86 -2.93
CA LEU A 117 -4.45 4.74 -2.97
C LEU A 117 -3.67 4.59 -4.31
N GLY A 118 -3.73 5.60 -5.19
CA GLY A 118 -3.07 5.58 -6.49
C GLY A 118 -3.75 4.68 -7.52
N LEU A 119 -4.86 4.01 -7.16
CA LEU A 119 -5.71 3.26 -8.09
C LEU A 119 -6.34 4.18 -9.15
N SER A 120 -6.39 5.48 -8.87
CA SER A 120 -6.91 6.51 -9.77
C SER A 120 -5.84 7.18 -10.63
N LYS A 121 -4.56 6.78 -10.57
CA LYS A 121 -3.48 7.48 -11.31
C LYS A 121 -3.44 7.16 -12.81
N GLU A 122 -4.58 6.81 -13.38
CA GLU A 122 -4.84 6.78 -14.82
C GLU A 122 -6.02 7.68 -15.24
N ALA A 123 -6.70 8.32 -14.30
CA ALA A 123 -7.64 9.40 -14.58
C ALA A 123 -7.02 10.71 -14.08
N GLU A 124 -6.80 11.65 -14.99
CA GLU A 124 -6.28 13.01 -14.75
C GLU A 124 -4.77 13.12 -14.50
N ARG A 125 -4.00 12.74 -15.52
CA ARG A 125 -3.09 13.76 -16.04
C ARG A 125 -3.99 14.70 -16.85
N PRO A 126 -4.37 15.91 -16.38
CA PRO A 126 -4.87 16.91 -17.31
C PRO A 126 -3.79 17.02 -18.37
N ALA A 127 -4.16 16.86 -19.63
CA ALA A 127 -3.23 17.00 -20.72
C ALA A 127 -2.47 18.31 -20.53
N SER A 128 -1.22 18.25 -20.06
CA SER A 128 -0.24 19.31 -20.31
C SER A 128 0.14 19.21 -21.77
N GLY A 129 -0.87 19.48 -22.59
CA GLY A 129 -0.80 19.85 -23.98
C GLY A 129 -1.41 21.24 -24.11
N ASP A 130 -1.18 22.13 -23.13
CA ASP A 130 -1.17 23.56 -23.41
C ASP A 130 0.14 23.89 -24.13
N ILE A 131 0.30 23.30 -25.31
CA ILE A 131 1.13 23.91 -26.33
C ILE A 131 0.30 25.09 -26.80
N ALA A 132 0.62 26.28 -26.28
CA ALA A 132 0.20 27.53 -26.87
C ALA A 132 0.58 27.48 -28.36
N GLN A 133 -0.38 27.08 -29.19
CA GLN A 133 -0.17 26.94 -30.62
C GLN A 133 -0.27 28.34 -31.20
N ILE A 134 0.87 29.03 -31.24
CA ILE A 134 0.99 30.29 -31.98
C ILE A 134 0.89 29.91 -33.46
N THR A 135 -0.34 29.91 -33.97
CA THR A 135 -0.59 30.01 -35.40
C THR A 135 -0.31 31.45 -35.80
N SER A 136 0.89 31.68 -36.33
CA SER A 136 1.16 32.91 -37.08
C SER A 136 0.41 32.78 -38.40
N ALA A 137 -0.68 33.53 -38.56
CA ALA A 137 -1.26 33.76 -39.87
C ALA A 137 -0.16 34.36 -40.75
N GLY A 138 0.28 33.61 -41.76
CA GLY A 138 1.37 33.99 -42.65
C GLY A 138 1.24 35.44 -43.13
N SER A 139 2.36 36.16 -43.13
CA SER A 139 2.45 37.60 -43.36
C SER A 139 1.56 38.09 -44.52
N VAL A 140 0.50 38.84 -44.17
CA VAL A 140 -0.44 39.44 -45.13
C VAL A 140 0.22 40.55 -45.96
N TRP A 141 1.38 41.07 -45.52
CA TRP A 141 2.10 42.18 -46.14
C TRP A 141 3.33 41.76 -46.95
N GLN A 142 3.44 40.49 -47.35
CA GLN A 142 4.48 40.11 -48.32
C GLN A 142 4.21 40.80 -49.66
N ARG A 143 5.19 41.60 -50.12
CA ARG A 143 5.18 42.37 -51.37
C ARG A 143 4.88 41.51 -52.61
N GLU A 144 5.14 40.20 -52.55
CA GLU A 144 4.83 39.24 -53.62
C GLU A 144 3.35 38.83 -53.69
N LYS A 145 2.59 38.93 -52.60
CA LYS A 145 1.16 38.57 -52.53
C LYS A 145 0.21 39.76 -52.53
N SER A 146 0.73 40.98 -52.38
CA SER A 146 -0.06 42.21 -52.48
C SER A 146 -0.42 42.46 -53.95
N ARG A 147 -1.58 41.96 -54.40
CA ARG A 147 -2.15 42.42 -55.68
C ARG A 147 -2.52 43.89 -55.51
N GLY A 148 -1.72 44.76 -56.09
CA GLY A 148 -1.89 46.20 -56.04
C GLY A 148 -3.30 46.59 -56.45
N PHE A 149 -3.88 47.54 -55.69
CA PHE A 149 -5.01 48.32 -56.18
C PHE A 149 -4.46 49.40 -57.11
N ILE A 150 -4.56 49.14 -58.41
CA ILE A 150 -4.72 50.17 -59.45
C ILE A 150 -5.74 49.62 -60.44
#